data_AF-A0A1Y6BIR6-F1
#
_entry.id   AF-A0A1Y6BIR6-F1
#
_cell.length_a   1.000
_cell.length_b   1.000
_cell.length_c   1.000
_cell.angle_alpha   90.00
_cell.angle_beta   90.00
_cell.angle_gamma   90.00
#
_symmetry.space_group_name_H-M   'P 1'
#
loop_
_entity.id
_entity.type
_entity.pdbx_description
1 polymer ?
#
loop_
_entity_poly.entity_id
_entity_poly.type
_entity_poly.pdbx_seq_one_letter_code
_entity_poly.pdbx_strand_id
1 'polypeptide(L)'
;MVEIYQTIEQHRHGLSQLHFDEDLEAAWPFTLGGTVMNRSLGQAIHQNTDYVVASQVQAYLNGFLRANRWEWNPRGYGGSGGAVLDFEQESGSCWFPAMSLELLLYAPLPYGFEQDQSEVTTREYKGAANSGFVTRHDHRRAFGLGYNIVNRNTTHLWQGYYFWGSHVVTAFDDQFYDPSYNRRYAEIDDMAFAEMARFDDSWNEAGTIRTRAVTTADLSNGPAAALDGVYVQITGGGYGTRLAERAQSENRQLGADLYDLPFAGPFDKPFDPEANYQLDLG
;
A
#
# COMPACT_ATOMS: atom_id res chain seq x y z
N MET A 1 5.69 -22.58 15.56
CA MET A 1 5.06 -22.17 14.30
C MET A 1 3.61 -22.56 14.41
N VAL A 2 2.69 -21.63 14.17
CA VAL A 2 1.26 -21.88 14.34
C VAL A 2 0.67 -21.98 12.96
N GLU A 3 0.40 -23.17 12.45
CA GLU A 3 -0.19 -23.37 11.11
C GLU A 3 -1.66 -22.90 11.01
N ILE A 4 -2.15 -22.17 12.02
CA ILE A 4 -3.55 -21.81 12.18
C ILE A 4 -4.03 -20.83 11.12
N TYR A 5 -3.26 -19.78 10.84
CA TYR A 5 -3.68 -18.77 9.87
C TYR A 5 -3.61 -19.31 8.45
N GLN A 6 -2.61 -20.14 8.14
CA GLN A 6 -2.55 -20.89 6.89
C GLN A 6 -3.77 -21.82 6.74
N THR A 7 -4.14 -22.54 7.81
CA THR A 7 -5.33 -23.41 7.81
C THR A 7 -6.61 -22.62 7.58
N ILE A 8 -6.78 -21.48 8.27
CA ILE A 8 -7.93 -20.57 8.12
C ILE A 8 -8.01 -20.04 6.68
N GLU A 9 -6.89 -19.61 6.09
CA GLU A 9 -6.84 -19.14 4.70
C GLU A 9 -7.20 -20.25 3.71
N GLN A 10 -6.69 -21.48 3.89
CA GLN A 10 -7.00 -22.62 3.02
C GLN A 10 -8.48 -23.05 3.06
N HIS A 11 -9.14 -22.80 4.19
CA HIS A 11 -10.53 -23.18 4.42
C HIS A 11 -11.46 -21.96 4.47
N ARG A 12 -11.08 -20.87 3.81
CA ARG A 12 -11.81 -19.59 3.82
C ARG A 12 -13.31 -19.78 3.62
N HIS A 13 -13.74 -20.59 2.65
CA HIS A 13 -15.15 -20.82 2.32
C HIS A 13 -15.92 -21.78 3.24
N GLY A 14 -15.29 -22.28 4.31
CA GLY A 14 -15.85 -23.31 5.18
C GLY A 14 -15.38 -23.18 6.62
N LEU A 15 -15.16 -21.96 7.11
CA LEU A 15 -14.63 -21.72 8.46
C LEU A 15 -15.48 -22.35 9.56
N SER A 16 -16.82 -22.38 9.39
CA SER A 16 -17.73 -23.03 10.33
C SER A 16 -17.57 -24.56 10.42
N GLN A 17 -16.81 -25.16 9.49
CA GLN A 17 -16.50 -26.60 9.47
C GLN A 17 -15.16 -26.91 10.16
N LEU A 18 -14.37 -25.88 10.47
CA LEU A 18 -13.13 -26.04 11.21
C LEU A 18 -13.46 -26.15 12.70
N HIS A 19 -13.00 -27.25 13.30
CA HIS A 19 -12.96 -27.38 14.74
C HIS A 19 -11.54 -27.10 15.20
N PHE A 20 -11.37 -26.03 15.96
CA PHE A 20 -10.13 -25.76 16.67
C PHE A 20 -10.29 -26.33 18.07
N ASP A 21 -9.42 -27.27 18.46
CA ASP A 21 -9.42 -27.79 19.82
C ASP A 21 -9.23 -26.64 20.80
N GLU A 22 -10.08 -26.55 21.82
CA GLU A 22 -10.11 -25.45 22.81
C GLU A 22 -8.87 -25.38 23.72
N ASP A 23 -7.77 -26.08 23.40
CA ASP A 23 -6.43 -25.87 23.97
C ASP A 23 -5.80 -24.56 23.44
N LEU A 24 -6.56 -23.47 23.61
CA LEU A 24 -6.44 -22.11 23.10
C LEU A 24 -5.19 -21.37 23.61
N GLU A 25 -4.61 -21.83 24.72
CA GLU A 25 -3.46 -21.18 25.37
C GLU A 25 -2.10 -21.60 24.81
N ALA A 26 -2.01 -22.74 24.12
CA ALA A 26 -0.70 -23.38 23.91
C ALA A 26 0.09 -22.89 22.69
N ALA A 27 -0.55 -22.29 21.68
CA ALA A 27 0.14 -21.97 20.42
C ALA A 27 0.21 -20.46 20.09
N TRP A 28 -0.59 -19.62 20.74
CA TRP A 28 -0.75 -18.22 20.36
C TRP A 28 0.20 -17.17 20.98
N PRO A 29 0.90 -17.40 22.12
CA PRO A 29 1.96 -16.49 22.49
C PRO A 29 3.04 -16.59 21.39
N PHE A 30 3.70 -15.47 21.06
CA PHE A 30 4.81 -15.39 20.08
C PHE A 30 4.44 -15.20 18.60
N THR A 31 3.17 -15.01 18.22
CA THR A 31 2.81 -14.54 16.87
C THR A 31 2.37 -13.07 16.85
N LEU A 32 2.39 -12.44 15.67
CA LEU A 32 1.91 -11.06 15.49
C LEU A 32 0.40 -11.00 15.71
N GLY A 33 -0.35 -11.94 15.12
CA GLY A 33 -1.79 -12.10 15.38
C GLY A 33 -2.04 -12.26 16.88
N GLY A 34 -1.27 -13.15 17.52
CA GLY A 34 -1.08 -13.32 18.97
C GLY A 34 -1.08 -12.04 19.77
N THR A 35 -0.25 -11.11 19.31
CA THR A 35 -0.05 -9.86 20.02
C THR A 35 -1.23 -8.90 19.78
N VAL A 36 -1.82 -8.90 18.58
CA VAL A 36 -2.96 -8.05 18.21
C VAL A 36 -4.22 -8.40 19.02
N MET A 37 -4.66 -9.66 19.09
CA MET A 37 -5.88 -9.97 19.90
C MET A 37 -5.64 -9.83 21.39
N ASN A 38 -4.46 -10.18 21.94
CA ASN A 38 -4.15 -9.94 23.35
C ASN A 38 -4.28 -8.46 23.71
N ARG A 39 -3.75 -7.57 22.84
CA ARG A 39 -3.88 -6.13 23.02
C ARG A 39 -5.34 -5.66 22.91
N SER A 40 -6.08 -6.24 21.97
CA SER A 40 -7.48 -5.92 21.72
C SER A 40 -8.37 -6.33 22.90
N LEU A 41 -8.20 -7.54 23.42
CA LEU A 41 -8.89 -8.03 24.62
C LEU A 41 -8.59 -7.14 25.84
N GLY A 42 -7.33 -6.80 26.07
CA GLY A 42 -6.95 -5.89 27.16
C GLY A 42 -7.60 -4.51 27.03
N GLN A 43 -7.76 -4.00 25.81
CA GLN A 43 -8.44 -2.73 25.55
C GLN A 43 -9.95 -2.82 25.85
N ALA A 44 -10.60 -3.90 25.43
CA ALA A 44 -12.02 -4.15 25.70
C ALA A 44 -12.30 -4.20 27.21
N ILE A 45 -11.48 -4.95 27.96
CA ILE A 45 -11.54 -5.02 29.44
C ILE A 45 -11.35 -3.63 30.06
N HIS A 46 -10.34 -2.87 29.62
CA HIS A 46 -10.08 -1.53 30.15
C HIS A 46 -11.23 -0.54 29.90
N GLN A 47 -11.92 -0.69 28.77
CA GLN A 47 -13.07 0.14 28.39
C GLN A 47 -14.40 -0.38 28.95
N ASN A 48 -14.40 -1.52 29.65
CA ASN A 48 -15.60 -2.20 30.13
C ASN A 48 -16.62 -2.44 28.99
N THR A 49 -16.13 -2.99 27.89
CA THR A 49 -16.88 -3.34 26.69
C THR A 49 -16.48 -4.73 26.20
N ASP A 50 -17.34 -5.36 25.40
CA ASP A 50 -17.11 -6.69 24.83
C ASP A 50 -16.66 -6.63 23.35
N TYR A 51 -16.41 -5.43 22.82
CA TYR A 51 -16.00 -5.23 21.42
C TYR A 51 -14.76 -4.34 21.29
N VAL A 52 -14.08 -4.48 20.16
CA VAL A 52 -12.94 -3.65 19.73
C VAL A 52 -13.24 -3.11 18.35
N VAL A 53 -12.97 -1.83 18.11
CA VAL A 53 -13.27 -1.24 16.80
C VAL A 53 -12.17 -1.57 15.78
N ALA A 54 -12.53 -1.82 14.52
CA ALA A 54 -11.58 -2.21 13.47
C ALA A 54 -10.40 -1.22 13.31
N SER A 55 -10.64 0.07 13.54
CA SER A 55 -9.58 1.09 13.51
C SER A 55 -8.48 0.88 14.58
N GLN A 56 -8.82 0.30 15.74
CA GLN A 56 -7.84 -0.07 16.75
C GLN A 56 -7.05 -1.30 16.33
N VAL A 57 -7.71 -2.31 15.77
CA VAL A 57 -7.07 -3.52 15.23
C VAL A 57 -6.05 -3.17 14.16
N GLN A 58 -6.44 -2.32 13.20
CA GLN A 58 -5.56 -1.76 12.17
C GLN A 58 -4.36 -1.03 12.78
N ALA A 59 -4.59 -0.18 13.79
CA ALA A 59 -3.52 0.57 14.44
C ALA A 59 -2.53 -0.34 15.18
N TYR A 60 -3.02 -1.40 15.82
CA TYR A 60 -2.17 -2.42 16.46
C TYR A 60 -1.35 -3.18 15.43
N LEU A 61 -1.98 -3.67 14.36
CA LEU A 61 -1.28 -4.36 13.27
C LEU A 61 -0.15 -3.49 12.71
N ASN A 62 -0.45 -2.24 12.31
CA ASN A 62 0.57 -1.32 11.80
C ASN A 62 1.68 -1.06 12.84
N GLY A 63 1.31 -0.82 14.10
CA GLY A 63 2.25 -0.56 15.18
C GLY A 63 3.21 -1.72 15.43
N PHE A 64 2.71 -2.95 15.47
CA PHE A 64 3.52 -4.13 15.70
C PHE A 64 4.38 -4.49 14.49
N LEU A 65 3.88 -4.35 13.25
CA LEU A 65 4.70 -4.50 12.05
C LEU A 65 5.90 -3.54 12.07
N ARG A 66 5.67 -2.27 12.46
CA ARG A 66 6.75 -1.29 12.62
C ARG A 66 7.73 -1.67 13.74
N ALA A 67 7.23 -2.12 14.89
CA ALA A 67 8.08 -2.52 16.02
C ALA A 67 8.96 -3.73 15.67
N ASN A 68 8.45 -4.64 14.84
CA ASN A 68 9.17 -5.82 14.35
C ASN A 68 9.93 -5.56 13.04
N ARG A 69 10.10 -4.29 12.65
CA ARG A 69 10.90 -3.87 11.48
C ARG A 69 10.43 -4.48 10.16
N TRP A 70 9.13 -4.73 10.00
CA TRP A 70 8.58 -5.14 8.71
C TRP A 70 8.91 -4.10 7.65
N GLU A 71 9.36 -4.55 6.47
CA GLU A 71 9.86 -3.66 5.42
C GLU A 71 8.99 -3.67 4.17
N TRP A 72 8.77 -2.48 3.61
CA TRP A 72 8.12 -2.39 2.31
C TRP A 72 9.00 -3.00 1.20
N ASN A 73 8.47 -3.96 0.45
CA ASN A 73 9.10 -4.58 -0.71
C ASN A 73 8.12 -4.69 -1.90
N PRO A 74 8.27 -3.82 -2.93
CA PRO A 74 7.35 -3.75 -4.05
C PRO A 74 7.46 -4.93 -5.03
N ARG A 75 8.46 -5.82 -4.85
CA ARG A 75 8.64 -7.02 -5.68
C ARG A 75 7.85 -8.23 -5.15
N GLY A 76 7.37 -8.18 -3.92
CA GLY A 76 6.54 -9.23 -3.33
C GLY A 76 5.09 -9.13 -3.81
N TYR A 77 4.69 -10.02 -4.73
CA TYR A 77 3.31 -10.21 -5.17
C TYR A 77 2.73 -11.51 -4.61
N GLY A 78 1.42 -11.54 -4.33
CA GLY A 78 0.69 -12.79 -4.03
C GLY A 78 0.90 -13.36 -2.62
N GLY A 79 0.82 -12.53 -1.59
CA GLY A 79 1.11 -12.91 -0.21
C GLY A 79 0.01 -13.66 0.52
N SER A 80 0.41 -14.46 1.52
CA SER A 80 -0.45 -14.95 2.60
C SER A 80 -0.45 -13.90 3.72
N GLY A 81 -1.64 -13.43 4.12
CA GLY A 81 -1.79 -12.58 5.31
C GLY A 81 -1.40 -13.35 6.57
N GLY A 82 -1.66 -14.65 6.59
CA GLY A 82 -1.25 -15.56 7.66
C GLY A 82 0.26 -15.55 7.91
N ALA A 83 1.07 -15.64 6.86
CA ALA A 83 2.54 -15.60 6.99
C ALA A 83 3.05 -14.32 7.68
N VAL A 84 2.36 -13.18 7.49
CA VAL A 84 2.68 -11.94 8.21
C VAL A 84 2.27 -12.05 9.67
N LEU A 85 1.06 -12.57 9.94
CA LEU A 85 0.55 -12.76 11.30
C LEU A 85 1.35 -13.77 12.11
N ASP A 86 2.06 -14.70 11.46
CA ASP A 86 2.94 -15.69 12.08
C ASP A 86 4.42 -15.27 12.16
N PHE A 87 4.75 -14.03 11.77
CA PHE A 87 6.13 -13.53 11.65
C PHE A 87 7.02 -14.29 10.66
N GLU A 88 6.44 -15.02 9.71
CA GLU A 88 7.17 -15.72 8.64
C GLU A 88 7.51 -14.78 7.48
N GLN A 89 6.78 -13.67 7.35
CA GLN A 89 6.98 -12.67 6.31
C GLN A 89 7.37 -11.32 6.92
N GLU A 90 8.66 -10.96 6.77
CA GLU A 90 9.22 -9.69 7.29
C GLU A 90 9.19 -8.53 6.27
N SER A 91 8.74 -8.77 5.04
CA SER A 91 8.64 -7.71 4.03
C SER A 91 7.58 -7.97 2.96
N GLY A 92 7.09 -6.96 2.26
CA GLY A 92 6.12 -7.16 1.18
C GLY A 92 5.49 -5.89 0.63
N SER A 93 4.54 -6.06 -0.29
CA SER A 93 3.71 -4.96 -0.81
C SER A 93 2.49 -4.70 0.08
N CYS A 94 1.65 -3.72 -0.27
CA CYS A 94 0.41 -3.39 0.46
C CYS A 94 -0.55 -4.56 0.63
N TRP A 95 -0.49 -5.54 -0.27
CA TRP A 95 -1.29 -6.77 -0.18
C TRP A 95 -1.12 -7.48 1.16
N PHE A 96 0.11 -7.61 1.64
CA PHE A 96 0.41 -8.40 2.84
C PHE A 96 -0.26 -7.83 4.11
N PRO A 97 -0.06 -6.55 4.48
CA PRO A 97 -0.79 -5.96 5.59
C PRO A 97 -2.32 -5.94 5.40
N ALA A 98 -2.82 -5.70 4.18
CA ALA A 98 -4.27 -5.65 3.91
C ALA A 98 -4.93 -7.02 4.08
N MET A 99 -4.30 -8.09 3.57
CA MET A 99 -4.78 -9.47 3.76
C MET A 99 -4.64 -9.92 5.22
N SER A 100 -3.60 -9.45 5.93
CA SER A 100 -3.45 -9.73 7.37
C SER A 100 -4.60 -9.13 8.18
N LEU A 101 -5.00 -7.90 7.86
CA LEU A 101 -6.13 -7.24 8.51
C LEU A 101 -7.45 -7.94 8.15
N GLU A 102 -7.65 -8.28 6.87
CA GLU A 102 -8.81 -9.05 6.41
C GLU A 102 -8.93 -10.36 7.20
N LEU A 103 -7.84 -11.13 7.28
CA LEU A 103 -7.76 -12.40 8.01
C LEU A 103 -8.03 -12.23 9.51
N LEU A 104 -7.45 -11.22 10.16
CA LEU A 104 -7.74 -10.94 11.58
C LEU A 104 -9.23 -10.67 11.83
N LEU A 105 -9.90 -9.96 10.93
CA LEU A 105 -11.30 -9.60 11.11
C LEU A 105 -12.21 -10.82 10.99
N TYR A 106 -12.03 -11.67 9.98
CA TYR A 106 -12.93 -12.82 9.78
C TYR A 106 -12.51 -14.10 10.52
N ALA A 107 -11.25 -14.23 10.95
CA ALA A 107 -10.80 -15.43 11.63
C ALA A 107 -11.63 -15.68 12.91
N PRO A 108 -11.96 -16.93 13.24
CA PRO A 108 -12.77 -17.24 14.41
C PRO A 108 -12.02 -16.95 15.69
N LEU A 109 -12.75 -16.76 16.78
CA LEU A 109 -12.16 -16.66 18.11
C LEU A 109 -11.35 -17.94 18.42
N PRO A 110 -10.16 -17.82 19.05
CA PRO A 110 -9.51 -16.61 19.57
C PRO A 110 -8.54 -15.97 18.56
N TYR A 111 -8.49 -16.48 17.33
CA TYR A 111 -7.48 -16.14 16.32
C TYR A 111 -7.83 -14.87 15.54
N GLY A 112 -9.07 -14.42 15.62
CA GLY A 112 -9.58 -13.20 15.01
C GLY A 112 -10.88 -12.72 15.66
N PHE A 113 -11.58 -11.81 14.98
CA PHE A 113 -12.77 -11.13 15.50
C PHE A 113 -14.10 -11.75 15.03
N GLU A 114 -14.06 -12.91 14.37
CA GLU A 114 -15.24 -13.69 13.96
C GLU A 114 -16.29 -12.84 13.19
N GLN A 115 -15.82 -11.85 12.42
CA GLN A 115 -16.70 -11.10 11.53
C GLN A 115 -17.15 -11.98 10.37
N ASP A 116 -18.34 -11.72 9.83
CA ASP A 116 -18.80 -12.46 8.65
C ASP A 116 -17.80 -12.26 7.51
N GLN A 117 -17.26 -13.35 6.99
CA GLN A 117 -16.26 -13.34 5.93
C GLN A 117 -16.77 -12.64 4.66
N SER A 118 -18.09 -12.62 4.43
CA SER A 118 -18.71 -11.92 3.30
C SER A 118 -18.72 -10.40 3.46
N GLU A 119 -18.54 -9.90 4.69
CA GLU A 119 -18.49 -8.46 5.01
C GLU A 119 -17.08 -7.88 5.00
N VAL A 120 -16.05 -8.74 5.00
CA VAL A 120 -14.63 -8.32 5.01
C VAL A 120 -13.96 -8.73 3.71
N THR A 121 -13.46 -7.75 2.95
CA THR A 121 -12.83 -8.02 1.66
C THR A 121 -11.65 -7.09 1.38
N THR A 122 -10.56 -7.62 0.84
CA THR A 122 -9.51 -6.78 0.26
C THR A 122 -9.96 -6.16 -1.06
N ARG A 123 -9.64 -4.87 -1.25
CA ARG A 123 -10.00 -4.09 -2.44
C ARG A 123 -8.77 -3.41 -3.00
N GLU A 124 -8.57 -3.56 -4.30
CA GLU A 124 -7.52 -2.86 -5.04
C GLU A 124 -8.10 -1.60 -5.68
N TYR A 125 -7.45 -0.46 -5.47
CA TYR A 125 -7.75 0.80 -6.15
C TYR A 125 -6.67 1.14 -7.16
N LYS A 126 -7.08 1.57 -8.35
CA LYS A 126 -6.20 1.88 -9.49
C LYS A 126 -6.33 3.32 -9.96
N GLY A 127 -6.96 4.19 -9.18
CA GLY A 127 -7.43 5.50 -9.65
C GLY A 127 -8.73 5.38 -10.45
N ALA A 128 -9.46 6.47 -10.56
CA ALA A 128 -10.78 6.52 -11.20
C ALA A 128 -10.73 6.09 -12.69
N ALA A 129 -9.63 6.40 -13.38
CA ALA A 129 -9.40 6.00 -14.77
C ALA A 129 -8.53 4.73 -14.92
N ASN A 130 -8.35 3.94 -13.85
CA ASN A 130 -7.44 2.79 -13.80
C ASN A 130 -6.00 3.12 -14.24
N SER A 131 -5.58 4.37 -14.04
CA SER A 131 -4.31 4.93 -14.53
C SER A 131 -3.31 5.23 -13.41
N GLY A 132 -3.64 4.84 -12.19
CA GLY A 132 -2.94 5.21 -10.97
C GLY A 132 -3.50 6.46 -10.31
N PHE A 133 -2.90 6.86 -9.20
CA PHE A 133 -3.27 8.03 -8.43
C PHE A 133 -2.09 8.49 -7.58
N VAL A 134 -2.10 9.76 -7.16
CA VAL A 134 -1.20 10.27 -6.12
C VAL A 134 -1.95 10.28 -4.81
N THR A 135 -1.34 9.77 -3.75
CA THR A 135 -1.84 9.86 -2.38
C THR A 135 -0.95 10.78 -1.54
N ARG A 136 -1.49 11.24 -0.40
CA ARG A 136 -0.78 12.04 0.58
C ARG A 136 -0.71 11.33 1.93
N HIS A 137 0.49 10.98 2.39
CA HIS A 137 0.72 10.26 3.66
C HIS A 137 2.01 10.65 4.37
N ASP A 138 2.07 10.35 5.68
CA ASP A 138 3.30 10.43 6.47
C ASP A 138 4.16 9.18 6.26
N HIS A 139 5.37 9.34 5.69
CA HIS A 139 6.33 8.25 5.46
C HIS A 139 6.68 7.44 6.71
N ARG A 140 6.60 8.05 7.91
CA ARG A 140 6.91 7.35 9.17
C ARG A 140 5.98 6.16 9.38
N ARG A 141 4.81 6.16 8.76
CA ARG A 141 3.81 5.09 8.86
C ARG A 141 3.95 4.02 7.77
N ALA A 142 4.64 4.31 6.68
CA ALA A 142 4.66 3.52 5.45
C ALA A 142 5.70 2.38 5.43
N PHE A 143 6.03 1.80 6.60
CA PHE A 143 7.04 0.73 6.71
C PHE A 143 8.39 1.03 6.02
N GLY A 144 8.73 2.31 5.99
CA GLY A 144 9.95 2.79 5.35
C GLY A 144 9.91 2.89 3.83
N LEU A 145 8.75 2.76 3.20
CA LEU A 145 8.56 3.17 1.81
C LEU A 145 8.98 4.63 1.62
N GLY A 146 9.97 4.84 0.76
CA GLY A 146 10.40 6.17 0.37
C GLY A 146 9.42 6.88 -0.53
N TYR A 147 9.42 8.21 -0.46
CA TYR A 147 8.70 9.04 -1.41
C TYR A 147 9.18 8.74 -2.82
N ASN A 148 8.26 8.65 -3.77
CA ASN A 148 8.56 8.24 -5.15
C ASN A 148 8.20 9.31 -6.18
N ILE A 149 8.09 10.57 -5.74
CA ILE A 149 7.85 11.73 -6.59
C ILE A 149 8.99 12.71 -6.37
N VAL A 150 9.56 13.28 -7.43
CA VAL A 150 10.60 14.33 -7.35
C VAL A 150 9.94 15.69 -7.53
N ASN A 151 10.21 16.63 -6.62
CA ASN A 151 9.83 18.03 -6.77
C ASN A 151 10.79 18.72 -7.73
N ARG A 152 10.31 19.17 -8.88
CA ARG A 152 11.15 19.80 -9.90
C ARG A 152 11.84 21.11 -9.47
N ASN A 153 11.22 21.88 -8.57
CA ASN A 153 11.73 23.20 -8.20
C ASN A 153 12.97 23.07 -7.32
N THR A 154 13.06 21.95 -6.60
CA THR A 154 14.16 21.65 -5.69
C THR A 154 15.01 20.47 -6.14
N THR A 155 14.56 19.70 -7.13
CA THR A 155 15.11 18.41 -7.58
C THR A 155 15.25 17.37 -6.45
N HIS A 156 14.56 17.57 -5.34
CA HIS A 156 14.52 16.67 -4.18
C HIS A 156 13.23 15.85 -4.18
N LEU A 157 13.16 14.79 -3.37
CA LEU A 157 11.91 14.05 -3.20
C LEU A 157 10.80 14.95 -2.64
N TRP A 158 9.63 14.89 -3.26
CA TRP A 158 8.45 15.59 -2.80
C TRP A 158 7.86 14.87 -1.59
N GLN A 159 8.25 15.35 -0.40
CA GLN A 159 7.82 14.78 0.86
C GLN A 159 6.30 14.84 1.02
N GLY A 160 5.74 13.74 1.49
CA GLY A 160 4.33 13.57 1.81
C GLY A 160 3.49 12.99 0.69
N TYR A 161 4.03 12.83 -0.53
CA TYR A 161 3.27 12.36 -1.69
C TYR A 161 3.85 11.07 -2.25
N TYR A 162 2.94 10.20 -2.70
CA TYR A 162 3.27 8.91 -3.29
C TYR A 162 2.44 8.69 -4.54
N PHE A 163 3.08 8.31 -5.63
CA PHE A 163 2.43 7.82 -6.83
C PHE A 163 2.21 6.31 -6.75
N TRP A 164 0.98 5.87 -7.01
CA TRP A 164 0.59 4.46 -7.04
C TRP A 164 0.01 4.10 -8.40
N GLY A 165 0.48 2.99 -8.98
CA GLY A 165 -0.22 2.35 -10.08
C GLY A 165 -1.47 1.60 -9.60
N SER A 166 -1.38 1.03 -8.40
CA SER A 166 -2.51 0.52 -7.63
C SER A 166 -2.13 0.43 -6.16
N HIS A 167 -3.13 0.33 -5.28
CA HIS A 167 -2.94 0.11 -3.84
C HIS A 167 -4.07 -0.75 -3.27
N VAL A 168 -3.78 -1.55 -2.24
CA VAL A 168 -4.74 -2.48 -1.65
C VAL A 168 -5.06 -2.11 -0.20
N VAL A 169 -6.34 -2.14 0.11
CA VAL A 169 -6.93 -1.84 1.41
C VAL A 169 -7.93 -2.94 1.82
N THR A 170 -8.35 -2.97 3.07
CA THR A 170 -9.39 -3.87 3.59
C THR A 170 -10.70 -3.10 3.71
N ALA A 171 -11.76 -3.53 3.04
CA ALA A 171 -13.10 -2.99 3.19
C ALA A 171 -13.87 -3.77 4.28
N PHE A 172 -14.52 -3.03 5.17
CA PHE A 172 -15.35 -3.53 6.27
C PHE A 172 -16.22 -2.40 6.81
N ASP A 173 -17.46 -2.67 7.22
CA ASP A 173 -18.35 -1.67 7.84
C ASP A 173 -18.44 -0.35 7.05
N ASP A 174 -18.68 -0.46 5.74
CA ASP A 174 -18.76 0.65 4.78
C ASP A 174 -17.56 1.62 4.79
N GLN A 175 -16.39 1.15 5.23
CA GLN A 175 -15.14 1.91 5.24
C GLN A 175 -14.00 1.12 4.62
N PHE A 176 -12.94 1.83 4.23
CA PHE A 176 -11.72 1.26 3.70
C PHE A 176 -10.55 1.52 4.65
N TYR A 177 -9.94 0.45 5.14
CA TYR A 177 -8.86 0.45 6.11
C TYR A 177 -7.54 0.16 5.42
N ASP A 178 -6.57 1.05 5.59
CA ASP A 178 -5.24 0.97 5.00
C ASP A 178 -4.19 0.66 6.07
N PRO A 179 -3.90 -0.62 6.33
CA PRO A 179 -2.92 -1.01 7.35
C PRO A 179 -1.49 -0.61 7.00
N SER A 180 -1.21 -0.26 5.73
CA SER A 180 0.11 0.22 5.32
C SER A 180 0.41 1.62 5.82
N TYR A 181 -0.61 2.48 5.90
CA TYR A 181 -0.45 3.86 6.36
C TYR A 181 -1.14 4.17 7.69
N ASN A 182 -1.83 3.19 8.27
CA ASN A 182 -2.72 3.37 9.42
C ASN A 182 -3.70 4.54 9.17
N ARG A 183 -4.45 4.43 8.06
CA ARG A 183 -5.43 5.42 7.60
C ARG A 183 -6.75 4.75 7.25
N ARG A 184 -7.85 5.50 7.34
CA ARG A 184 -9.17 5.07 6.90
C ARG A 184 -9.73 6.05 5.88
N TYR A 185 -10.61 5.53 5.05
CA TYR A 185 -11.32 6.26 4.01
C TYR A 185 -12.81 5.91 4.08
N ALA A 186 -13.65 6.90 3.81
CA ALA A 186 -15.10 6.67 3.73
C ALA A 186 -15.42 6.02 2.37
N GLU A 187 -14.87 6.59 1.30
CA GLU A 187 -14.96 6.05 -0.05
C GLU A 187 -13.59 5.56 -0.52
N ILE A 188 -13.56 4.60 -1.46
CA ILE A 188 -12.29 4.07 -1.98
C ILE A 188 -11.49 5.16 -2.72
N ASP A 189 -12.17 6.10 -3.37
CA ASP A 189 -11.58 7.20 -4.13
C ASP A 189 -10.96 8.28 -3.21
N ASP A 190 -11.33 8.35 -1.92
CA ASP A 190 -10.70 9.27 -0.95
C ASP A 190 -9.21 8.94 -0.70
N MET A 191 -8.73 7.81 -1.22
CA MET A 191 -7.29 7.50 -1.28
C MET A 191 -6.51 8.46 -2.17
N ALA A 192 -7.13 8.99 -3.22
CA ALA A 192 -6.48 9.87 -4.16
C ALA A 192 -6.48 11.32 -3.65
N PHE A 193 -5.27 11.86 -3.52
CA PHE A 193 -5.07 13.31 -3.49
C PHE A 193 -5.19 13.89 -4.90
N ALA A 194 -4.69 13.17 -5.92
CA ALA A 194 -4.83 13.54 -7.33
C ALA A 194 -5.02 12.28 -8.18
N GLU A 195 -6.01 12.34 -9.08
CA GLU A 195 -6.31 11.26 -10.02
C GLU A 195 -5.47 11.36 -11.28
N MET A 196 -5.15 10.21 -11.86
CA MET A 196 -4.49 10.14 -13.16
C MET A 196 -5.53 9.96 -14.26
N ALA A 197 -5.48 10.80 -15.29
CA ALA A 197 -6.43 10.82 -16.41
C ALA A 197 -6.23 9.67 -17.42
N ARG A 198 -4.99 9.31 -17.72
CA ARG A 198 -4.68 8.22 -18.68
C ARG A 198 -3.30 7.65 -18.41
N PHE A 199 -3.11 6.39 -18.83
CA PHE A 199 -1.80 5.81 -19.05
C PHE A 199 -1.61 5.47 -20.53
N ASP A 200 -0.48 5.86 -21.10
CA ASP A 200 -0.02 5.33 -22.38
C ASP A 200 1.11 4.34 -22.11
N ASP A 201 0.81 3.04 -22.26
CA ASP A 201 1.80 1.98 -22.19
C ASP A 201 2.44 1.79 -23.59
N SER A 202 3.76 1.97 -23.70
CA SER A 202 4.49 1.58 -24.91
C SER A 202 5.63 0.60 -24.60
N TRP A 203 5.71 -0.44 -25.42
CA TRP A 203 6.72 -1.49 -25.36
C TRP A 203 7.73 -1.29 -26.48
N ASN A 204 9.01 -1.58 -26.23
CA ASN A 204 9.95 -1.75 -27.34
C ASN A 204 9.73 -3.12 -28.02
N GLU A 205 10.21 -3.27 -29.26
CA GLU A 205 10.08 -4.50 -30.07
C GLU A 205 10.60 -5.78 -29.38
N ALA A 206 11.44 -5.62 -28.35
CA ALA A 206 12.00 -6.72 -27.57
C ALA A 206 11.20 -7.08 -26.31
N GLY A 207 10.03 -6.47 -26.06
CA GLY A 207 9.14 -6.79 -24.93
C GLY A 207 9.74 -6.60 -23.54
N THR A 208 10.87 -5.90 -23.43
CA THR A 208 11.72 -5.87 -22.23
C THR A 208 11.62 -4.55 -21.45
N ILE A 209 10.97 -3.53 -22.02
CA ILE A 209 10.90 -2.20 -21.42
C ILE A 209 9.45 -1.70 -21.49
N ARG A 210 8.89 -1.35 -20.32
CA ARG A 210 7.58 -0.71 -20.20
C ARG A 210 7.77 0.79 -20.02
N THR A 211 7.25 1.57 -20.96
CA THR A 211 7.02 3.01 -20.78
C THR A 211 5.61 3.18 -20.27
N ARG A 212 5.42 3.95 -19.19
CA ARG A 212 4.09 4.37 -18.76
C ARG A 212 4.09 5.89 -18.64
N ALA A 213 3.45 6.60 -19.56
CA ALA A 213 3.21 8.04 -19.44
C ALA A 213 1.87 8.27 -18.75
N VAL A 214 1.84 9.04 -17.67
CA VAL A 214 0.62 9.25 -16.88
C VAL A 214 0.34 10.74 -16.74
N THR A 215 -0.81 11.23 -17.20
CA THR A 215 -1.24 12.62 -16.98
C THR A 215 -2.19 12.70 -15.79
N THR A 216 -2.17 13.77 -15.00
CA THR A 216 -3.22 14.04 -14.00
C THR A 216 -4.55 14.40 -14.66
N ALA A 217 -5.64 14.26 -13.92
CA ALA A 217 -6.99 14.59 -14.38
C ALA A 217 -7.37 16.07 -14.27
N ASP A 218 -6.68 16.86 -13.44
CA ASP A 218 -7.05 18.25 -13.16
C ASP A 218 -5.99 19.24 -13.65
N LEU A 219 -5.91 19.43 -14.97
CA LEU A 219 -5.11 20.48 -15.62
C LEU A 219 -5.64 21.91 -15.33
N SER A 220 -6.53 22.10 -14.34
CA SER A 220 -7.29 23.33 -14.11
C SER A 220 -7.06 23.94 -12.72
N ASN A 221 -5.81 24.28 -12.38
CA ASN A 221 -5.46 25.18 -11.28
C ASN A 221 -6.01 24.83 -9.88
N GLY A 222 -6.39 23.57 -9.61
CA GLY A 222 -6.77 23.10 -8.28
C GLY A 222 -5.59 23.03 -7.29
N PRO A 223 -5.82 22.69 -6.00
CA PRO A 223 -4.75 22.51 -5.00
C PRO A 223 -3.75 21.39 -5.35
N ALA A 224 -4.10 20.53 -6.32
CA ALA A 224 -3.24 19.50 -6.89
C ALA A 224 -2.54 19.92 -8.19
N ALA A 225 -2.74 21.14 -8.71
CA ALA A 225 -2.16 21.58 -10.00
C ALA A 225 -0.62 21.50 -10.03
N ALA A 226 0.03 21.60 -8.87
CA ALA A 226 1.47 21.42 -8.77
C ALA A 226 1.93 19.97 -9.10
N LEU A 227 1.02 19.00 -9.04
CA LEU A 227 1.21 17.60 -9.41
C LEU A 227 0.80 17.29 -10.85
N ASP A 228 0.37 18.28 -11.65
CA ASP A 228 -0.01 18.00 -13.04
C ASP A 228 1.15 17.46 -13.89
N GLY A 229 0.89 16.98 -15.10
CA GLY A 229 1.94 16.58 -16.04
C GLY A 229 2.16 15.08 -16.20
N VAL A 230 3.14 14.73 -17.03
CA VAL A 230 3.45 13.35 -17.46
C VAL A 230 4.48 12.70 -16.54
N TYR A 231 4.05 11.67 -15.81
CA TYR A 231 4.93 10.81 -15.00
C TYR A 231 5.40 9.61 -15.80
N VAL A 232 6.63 9.16 -15.57
CA VAL A 232 7.19 7.98 -16.22
C VAL A 232 7.80 7.03 -15.21
N GLN A 233 7.37 5.77 -15.30
CA GLN A 233 7.98 4.65 -14.60
C GLN A 233 8.88 3.88 -15.57
N ILE A 234 10.14 3.67 -15.20
CA ILE A 234 11.12 2.91 -16.00
C ILE A 234 11.47 1.62 -15.28
N THR A 235 11.44 0.49 -16.00
CA THR A 235 12.01 -0.78 -15.56
C THR A 235 13.04 -1.24 -16.61
N GLY A 236 14.34 -1.23 -16.26
CA GLY A 236 15.44 -1.69 -17.14
C GLY A 236 16.42 -0.58 -17.59
N GLY A 237 17.65 -0.96 -17.97
CA GLY A 237 18.79 -0.06 -18.23
C GLY A 237 18.84 0.62 -19.62
N GLY A 238 19.67 1.67 -19.73
CA GLY A 238 20.15 2.32 -20.97
C GLY A 238 19.15 3.20 -21.76
N TYR A 239 17.85 2.98 -21.63
CA TYR A 239 16.82 3.65 -22.44
C TYR A 239 16.15 4.86 -21.74
N GLY A 240 16.63 5.26 -20.56
CA GLY A 240 16.02 6.33 -19.76
C GLY A 240 16.02 7.71 -20.42
N THR A 241 17.05 8.04 -21.19
CA THR A 241 17.20 9.35 -21.86
C THR A 241 16.10 9.62 -22.88
N ARG A 242 15.81 8.68 -23.80
CA ARG A 242 14.76 8.87 -24.82
C ARG A 242 13.35 8.97 -24.25
N LEU A 243 13.09 8.27 -23.15
CA LEU A 243 11.82 8.37 -22.42
C LEU A 243 11.68 9.74 -21.76
N ALA A 244 12.77 10.24 -21.17
CA ALA A 244 12.81 11.58 -20.60
C ALA A 244 12.55 12.65 -21.66
N GLU A 245 13.21 12.57 -22.81
CA GLU A 245 13.00 13.48 -23.94
C GLU A 245 11.54 13.46 -24.44
N ARG A 246 10.91 12.28 -24.48
CA ARG A 246 9.49 12.14 -24.87
C ARG A 246 8.56 12.77 -23.83
N ALA A 247 8.72 12.46 -22.55
CA ALA A 247 7.93 13.06 -21.48
C ALA A 247 8.07 14.59 -21.47
N GLN A 248 9.29 15.10 -21.63
CA GLN A 248 9.58 16.52 -21.80
C GLN A 248 8.85 17.15 -22.99
N SER A 249 8.78 16.45 -24.12
CA SER A 249 8.07 16.92 -25.31
C SER A 249 6.55 16.97 -25.10
N GLU A 250 5.97 15.92 -24.51
CA GLU A 250 4.53 15.84 -24.25
C GLU A 250 4.08 16.87 -23.20
N ASN A 251 4.87 17.10 -22.14
CA ASN A 251 4.62 18.15 -21.16
C ASN A 251 4.59 19.55 -21.78
N ARG A 252 5.59 19.88 -22.62
CA ARG A 252 5.62 21.14 -23.38
C ARG A 252 4.39 21.34 -24.26
N GLN A 253 3.88 20.28 -24.89
CA GLN A 253 2.68 20.36 -25.74
C GLN A 253 1.39 20.61 -24.95
N LEU A 254 1.33 20.17 -23.70
CA LEU A 254 0.16 20.35 -22.82
C LEU A 254 0.10 21.76 -22.19
N GLY A 255 1.06 22.65 -22.48
CA GLY A 255 1.22 23.92 -21.74
C GLY A 255 1.61 23.69 -20.27
N ALA A 256 1.95 22.46 -19.93
CA ALA A 256 2.57 22.06 -18.69
C ALA A 256 4.09 22.20 -18.89
N ASP A 257 4.61 23.43 -18.88
CA ASP A 257 6.01 23.79 -19.20
C ASP A 257 7.10 23.18 -18.27
N LEU A 258 6.85 22.05 -17.62
CA LEU A 258 7.10 21.95 -16.20
C LEU A 258 7.42 20.56 -15.64
N TYR A 259 7.66 19.53 -16.44
CA TYR A 259 7.99 18.20 -15.89
C TYR A 259 9.08 17.52 -16.71
N ASP A 260 10.30 18.01 -16.54
CA ASP A 260 11.50 17.51 -17.24
C ASP A 260 12.10 16.25 -16.60
N LEU A 261 11.52 15.73 -15.51
CA LEU A 261 12.05 14.61 -14.74
C LEU A 261 11.06 13.43 -14.70
N PRO A 262 11.31 12.36 -15.48
CA PRO A 262 10.55 11.12 -15.45
C PRO A 262 10.97 10.26 -14.26
N PHE A 263 10.34 10.36 -13.09
CA PHE A 263 10.51 9.26 -12.14
C PHE A 263 9.35 9.07 -11.16
N ALA A 264 8.65 7.95 -11.32
CA ALA A 264 7.93 7.29 -10.25
C ALA A 264 8.46 5.86 -10.11
N GLY A 265 9.37 5.66 -9.16
CA GLY A 265 9.89 4.35 -8.79
C GLY A 265 10.17 4.31 -7.30
N PRO A 266 9.97 3.15 -6.64
CA PRO A 266 10.40 3.02 -5.25
C PRO A 266 11.92 3.24 -5.21
N PHE A 267 12.38 4.23 -4.44
CA PHE A 267 13.80 4.42 -4.18
C PHE A 267 14.24 3.37 -3.15
N ASP A 268 15.23 2.55 -3.50
CA ASP A 268 15.84 1.62 -2.56
C ASP A 268 16.44 2.40 -1.38
N LYS A 269 16.24 1.91 -0.16
CA LYS A 269 16.79 2.55 1.04
C LYS A 269 18.33 2.40 1.12
N PRO A 270 19.00 3.32 1.84
CA PRO A 270 18.45 4.55 2.40
C PRO A 270 18.29 5.63 1.31
N PHE A 271 17.14 6.31 1.29
CA PHE A 271 16.96 7.52 0.50
C PHE A 271 17.28 8.75 1.36
N ASP A 272 18.00 9.72 0.81
CA ASP A 272 18.37 10.99 1.45
C ASP A 272 17.45 12.09 0.94
N PRO A 273 16.52 12.63 1.75
CA PRO A 273 15.56 13.64 1.29
C PRO A 273 16.22 14.95 0.82
N GLU A 274 17.48 15.19 1.17
CA GLU A 274 18.26 16.35 0.76
C GLU A 274 19.20 16.04 -0.43
N ALA A 275 19.25 14.79 -0.88
CA ALA A 275 19.99 14.46 -2.09
C ALA A 275 19.31 15.05 -3.32
N ASN A 276 20.14 15.50 -4.26
CA ASN A 276 19.68 15.86 -5.58
C ASN A 276 19.35 14.58 -6.36
N TYR A 277 18.07 14.35 -6.63
CA TYR A 277 17.58 13.21 -7.43
C TYR A 277 17.43 13.56 -8.90
N GLN A 278 18.06 14.65 -9.35
CA GLN A 278 18.20 14.94 -10.76
C GLN A 278 18.85 13.74 -11.45
N LEU A 279 18.10 13.13 -12.35
CA LEU A 279 18.65 12.14 -13.27
C LEU A 279 19.53 12.91 -14.25
N ASP A 280 20.83 12.63 -14.26
CA ASP A 280 21.71 13.06 -15.34
C ASP A 280 21.36 12.21 -16.56
N LEU A 281 20.64 12.84 -17.50
CA LEU A 281 20.09 12.15 -18.66
C LEU A 281 21.11 12.02 -19.80
N GLY A 282 22.29 12.65 -19.68
CA GLY A 282 23.32 12.69 -20.73
C GLY A 282 22.99 13.66 -21.85
#